data_AF-A0A1X0SC59-F1
#
_entry.id   AF-A0A1X0SC59-F1
#
_cell.length_a   1.000
_cell.length_b   1.000
_cell.length_c   1.000
_cell.angle_alpha   90.00
_cell.angle_beta   90.00
_cell.angle_gamma   90.00
#
_symmetry.space_group_name_H-M   'P 1'
#
loop_
_entity.id
_entity.type
_entity.pdbx_description
1 polymer ?
#
loop_
_entity_poly.entity_id
_entity_poly.type
_entity_poly.pdbx_seq_one_letter_code
_entity_poly.pdbx_strand_id
1 'polypeptide(L)' 'MIWKGLCLTTKTESPIVAVLSESMEPAFKRGNLLFLILQDNDPIMVNNICAFKLSGRDIPIVHRVIKVHQE' A
#
# COMPACT_ATOMS: atom_id res chain seq x y z
N MET A 1 -3.09 6.39 -22.10
CA MET A 1 -4.00 5.39 -21.47
C MET A 1 -3.30 4.36 -20.57
N ILE A 2 -1.96 4.32 -20.52
CA ILE A 2 -1.21 3.31 -19.75
C ILE A 2 -1.47 3.33 -18.24
N TRP A 3 -1.66 4.52 -17.64
CA TRP A 3 -1.92 4.65 -16.20
C TRP A 3 -3.22 3.97 -15.77
N LYS A 4 -4.32 4.19 -16.52
CA LYS A 4 -5.61 3.54 -16.25
C LYS A 4 -5.52 2.02 -16.44
N GLY A 5 -4.78 1.57 -17.45
CA GLY A 5 -4.49 0.15 -17.63
C GLY A 5 -3.78 -0.44 -16.41
N LEU A 6 -2.73 0.23 -15.92
CA LEU A 6 -2.00 -0.20 -14.73
C LEU A 6 -2.88 -0.22 -13.47
N CYS A 7 -3.75 0.77 -13.29
CA CYS A 7 -4.70 0.79 -12.16
C CYS A 7 -5.65 -0.42 -12.20
N LEU A 8 -6.16 -0.76 -13.38
CA LEU A 8 -7.06 -1.89 -13.57
C LEU A 8 -6.36 -3.24 -13.35
N THR A 9 -5.11 -3.40 -13.82
CA THR A 9 -4.37 -4.66 -13.65
C THR A 9 -3.91 -4.89 -12.22
N THR A 10 -3.48 -3.84 -11.53
CA THR A 10 -3.00 -3.91 -10.14
C THR A 10 -4.11 -3.81 -9.11
N LYS A 11 -5.34 -3.50 -9.55
CA LYS A 11 -6.53 -3.35 -8.71
C LYS A 11 -6.34 -2.30 -7.60
N THR A 12 -5.67 -1.22 -7.94
CA THR A 12 -5.47 -0.06 -7.05
C THR A 12 -5.61 1.23 -7.84
N GLU A 13 -6.13 2.26 -7.18
CA GLU A 13 -6.23 3.61 -7.75
C GLU A 13 -4.86 4.28 -7.92
N SER A 14 -3.83 3.75 -7.25
CA SER A 14 -2.49 4.32 -7.19
C SER A 14 -1.46 3.19 -7.19
N PRO A 15 -1.17 2.59 -8.35
CA PRO A 15 -0.21 1.48 -8.49
C PRO A 15 1.21 1.87 -8.09
N ILE A 16 1.56 3.16 -8.19
CA ILE A 16 2.87 3.69 -7.80
C ILE A 16 2.65 4.85 -6.84
N VAL A 17 3.28 4.80 -5.67
CA VAL A 17 3.23 5.88 -4.65
C VAL A 17 4.62 6.23 -4.16
N ALA A 18 4.84 7.49 -3.78
CA ALA A 18 6.08 7.96 -3.18
C ALA A 18 5.97 8.06 -1.66
N VAL A 19 7.00 7.59 -0.94
CA VAL A 19 7.06 7.67 0.51
C VAL A 19 7.39 9.10 0.93
N LEU A 20 6.47 9.74 1.66
CA LEU A 20 6.60 11.11 2.14
C LEU A 20 7.20 11.21 3.55
N SER A 21 7.01 10.17 4.37
CA SER A 21 7.40 10.14 5.78
C SER A 21 8.22 8.89 6.12
N GLU A 22 9.17 9.05 7.03
CA GLU A 22 10.11 8.00 7.48
C GLU A 22 9.53 7.11 8.62
N SER A 23 8.21 6.87 8.64
CA SER A 23 7.55 6.08 9.70
C SER A 23 7.87 4.59 9.66
N MET A 24 8.43 4.11 8.54
CA MET A 24 8.72 2.71 8.26
C MET A 24 10.23 2.46 8.10
N GLU A 25 11.07 3.34 8.63
CA GLU A 25 12.51 3.08 8.67
C GLU A 25 12.84 1.85 9.52
N PRO A 26 13.82 1.03 9.11
CA PRO A 26 14.75 1.22 7.98
C PRO A 26 14.24 0.70 6.63
N ALA A 27 13.06 0.08 6.56
CA ALA A 27 12.57 -0.60 5.36
C ALA A 27 12.18 0.36 4.23
N PHE A 28 11.59 1.51 4.58
CA PHE A 28 11.25 2.57 3.62
C PHE A 28 11.80 3.91 4.09
N LYS A 29 12.46 4.60 3.16
CA LYS A 29 12.99 5.95 3.35
C LYS A 29 12.19 6.94 2.53
N ARG A 30 12.25 8.22 2.92
CA ARG A 30 11.65 9.30 2.15
C ARG A 30 12.15 9.27 0.70
N GLY A 31 11.22 9.42 -0.24
CA GLY A 31 11.50 9.38 -1.68
C GLY A 31 11.55 7.99 -2.31
N ASN A 32 11.43 6.91 -1.55
CA ASN A 32 11.24 5.58 -2.13
C ASN A 32 9.91 5.51 -2.90
N LEU A 33 9.93 4.81 -4.04
CA LEU A 33 8.74 4.50 -4.83
C LEU A 33 8.28 3.09 -4.49
N LEU A 34 7.02 2.96 -4.13
CA LEU A 34 6.39 1.68 -3.84
C LEU A 34 5.48 1.30 -5.01
N PHE A 35 5.56 0.05 -5.42
CA PHE A 35 4.64 -0.56 -6.37
C PHE A 35 3.60 -1.36 -5.60
N LEU A 36 2.33 -1.05 -5.82
CA LEU A 36 1.20 -1.61 -5.10
C LEU A 36 0.39 -2.51 -6.03
N ILE A 37 0.09 -3.72 -5.56
CA ILE A 37 -0.79 -4.68 -6.22
C ILE A 37 -1.72 -5.25 -5.15
N LEU A 38 -3.02 -5.24 -5.41
CA LEU A 38 -3.99 -5.96 -4.59
C LEU A 38 -4.20 -7.35 -5.18
N GLN A 39 -3.93 -8.39 -4.40
CA GLN A 39 -4.18 -9.78 -4.78
C GLN A 39 -5.58 -10.20 -4.33
N ASP A 40 -6.38 -10.79 -5.22
CA ASP A 40 -7.80 -11.08 -4.94
C ASP A 40 -8.04 -12.21 -3.94
N ASN A 41 -7.14 -13.19 -3.92
CA ASN A 41 -7.33 -14.45 -3.20
C ASN A 41 -6.29 -14.68 -2.10
N ASP A 42 -5.53 -13.65 -1.74
CA ASP A 42 -4.56 -13.72 -0.66
C ASP A 42 -5.06 -12.88 0.52
N PRO A 43 -5.54 -13.51 1.61
CA PRO A 43 -5.95 -12.77 2.79
C PRO A 43 -4.77 -11.99 3.35
N ILE A 44 -5.04 -10.85 3.98
CA ILE A 44 -3.98 -10.06 4.60
C ILE A 44 -3.39 -10.85 5.77
N MET A 45 -2.08 -11.11 5.70
CA MET A 45 -1.33 -11.86 6.71
C MET A 45 -0.40 -10.97 7.53
N VAL A 46 0.00 -11.46 8.70
CA VAL A 46 1.06 -10.84 9.51
C VAL A 46 2.32 -10.69 8.65
N ASN A 47 3.02 -9.57 8.82
CA ASN A 47 4.18 -9.11 8.05
C ASN A 47 3.89 -8.59 6.64
N ASN A 48 2.66 -8.66 6.12
CA ASN A 48 2.33 -7.94 4.88
C ASN A 48 2.49 -6.42 5.07
N ILE A 49 2.83 -5.73 3.98
CA ILE A 49 2.91 -4.28 3.92
C ILE A 49 1.68 -3.79 3.16
N CYS A 50 0.81 -3.07 3.84
CA CYS A 50 -0.47 -2.63 3.29
C CYS A 50 -0.48 -1.12 3.12
N ALA A 51 -1.04 -0.67 2.00
CA ALA A 51 -1.37 0.73 1.75
C ALA A 51 -2.88 0.92 1.89
N PHE A 52 -3.32 1.85 2.72
CA PHE A 52 -4.75 2.11 2.93
C PHE A 52 -5.02 3.61 3.15
N LYS A 53 -6.24 4.04 2.88
CA LYS A 53 -6.71 5.41 3.12
C LYS A 53 -7.55 5.43 4.39
N LEU A 54 -7.40 6.49 5.18
CA LEU A 54 -8.28 6.76 6.32
C LEU A 54 -9.30 7.82 5.92
N SER A 55 -10.53 7.71 6.42
CA SER A 55 -11.55 8.75 6.22
C SER A 55 -11.05 10.09 6.76
N GLY A 56 -11.09 11.13 5.94
CA GLY A 56 -10.57 12.47 6.27
C GLY A 56 -9.07 12.66 6.07
N ARG A 57 -8.36 11.69 5.47
CA ARG A 57 -6.97 11.86 5.01
C ARG A 57 -6.86 11.52 3.52
N ASP A 58 -6.41 12.50 2.74
CA ASP A 58 -6.23 12.34 1.29
C ASP A 58 -5.01 11.49 0.93
N ILE A 59 -4.00 11.46 1.80
CA ILE A 59 -2.73 10.76 1.60
C ILE A 59 -2.85 9.33 2.16
N PRO A 60 -2.59 8.29 1.35
CA PRO A 60 -2.59 6.91 1.83
C PRO A 60 -1.45 6.65 2.80
N ILE A 61 -1.68 5.72 3.73
CA ILE A 61 -0.76 5.32 4.78
C ILE A 61 -0.22 3.92 4.44
N VAL A 62 1.08 3.72 4.61
CA VAL A 62 1.74 2.43 4.37
C VAL A 62 2.35 1.91 5.67
N HIS A 63 1.90 0.75 6.13
CA HIS A 63 2.40 0.13 7.36
C HIS A 63 2.48 -1.39 7.23
N ARG A 64 3.26 -2.02 8.12
CA ARG A 64 3.34 -3.47 8.26
C ARG A 64 2.26 -3.98 9.21
N VAL A 65 1.61 -5.08 8.82
CA VAL A 65 0.65 -5.78 9.66
C VAL A 65 1.39 -6.54 10.77
N ILE A 66 1.06 -6.23 12.03
CA ILE A 66 1.66 -6.87 13.21
C ILE A 66 0.77 -8.00 13.76
N LYS A 67 -0.55 -7.84 13.64
CA LYS A 67 -1.52 -8.81 14.11
C LYS A 67 -2.74 -8.81 13.20
N VAL A 68 -3.24 -9.98 12.86
CA VAL A 68 -4.51 -10.19 12.15
C VAL A 68 -5.51 -10.73 13.16
N HIS A 69 -6.74 -10.20 13.12
CA HIS A 69 -7.86 -10.75 13.88
C HIS A 69 -8.79 -11.41 12.86
N GLN A 70 -8.90 -12.74 12.95
CA GLN A 70 -9.90 -13.52 12.22
C GLN A 70 -10.97 -13.92 13.23
N GLU A 71 -12.23 -13.80 12.84
CA GLU A 71 -13.37 -14.32 13.63
C GLU A 71 -13.37 -15.85 13.67
#